data_AF-Q97ZJ4-F1
#
_entry.id   AF-Q97ZJ4-F1
#
_cell.length_a   1.000
_cell.length_b   1.000
_cell.length_c   1.000
_cell.angle_alpha   90.00
_cell.angle_beta   90.00
_cell.angle_gamma   90.00
#
_symmetry.space_group_name_H-M   'P 1'
#
loop_
_entity.id
_entity.type
_entity.pdbx_description
1 polymer ?
#
loop_
_entity_poly.entity_id
_entity_poly.type
_entity_poly.pdbx_seq_one_letter_code
_entity_poly.pdbx_strand_id
1 'polypeptide(L)'
;MSIQALSNVSSQFSHLLSNINIEPISYILVIIGFALLLIIIIGSVIYGLTKAARAVPSMSTKEFILFLLGIAIFLVILGILLP
;
A
#
# COMPACT_ATOMS: atom_id res chain seq x y z
N MET A 1 -25.11 -38.80 -27.42
CA MET A 1 -25.91 -38.18 -26.33
C MET A 1 -25.09 -37.72 -25.12
N SER A 2 -23.83 -38.14 -24.94
CA SER A 2 -22.98 -37.75 -23.78
C SER A 2 -22.35 -36.36 -23.86
N ILE A 3 -21.97 -35.89 -25.06
CA ILE A 3 -21.28 -34.59 -25.23
C ILE A 3 -22.24 -33.40 -25.02
N GLN A 4 -23.50 -33.51 -25.45
CA GLN A 4 -24.53 -32.51 -25.16
C GLN A 4 -24.79 -32.35 -23.65
N ALA A 5 -24.80 -33.45 -22.89
CA ALA A 5 -24.99 -33.41 -21.45
C ALA A 5 -23.82 -32.71 -20.74
N LEU A 6 -22.59 -32.97 -21.19
CA LEU A 6 -21.39 -32.33 -20.65
C LEU A 6 -21.34 -30.83 -20.97
N SER A 7 -21.72 -30.45 -22.19
CA SER A 7 -21.91 -29.06 -22.62
C SER A 7 -22.94 -28.32 -21.76
N ASN A 8 -24.07 -28.97 -21.45
CA ASN A 8 -25.13 -28.35 -20.65
C ASN A 8 -24.70 -28.16 -19.19
N VAL A 9 -24.01 -29.13 -18.60
CA VAL A 9 -23.47 -29.01 -17.24
C VAL A 9 -22.38 -27.94 -17.17
N SER A 10 -21.48 -27.87 -18.16
CA SER A 10 -20.43 -26.83 -18.18
C SER A 10 -21.01 -25.43 -18.38
N SER A 11 -22.04 -25.29 -19.22
CA SER A 11 -22.71 -24.00 -19.45
C SER A 11 -23.44 -23.48 -18.20
N GLN A 12 -24.03 -24.38 -17.40
CA GLN A 12 -24.67 -24.03 -16.13
C GLN A 12 -23.64 -23.61 -15.07
N PHE A 13 -22.49 -24.29 -15.01
CA PHE A 13 -21.40 -23.91 -14.11
C PHE A 13 -20.77 -22.57 -14.48
N SER A 14 -20.59 -22.32 -15.78
CA SER A 14 -20.14 -21.03 -16.32
C SER A 14 -21.08 -19.90 -15.95
N HIS A 15 -22.40 -20.12 -16.03
CA HIS A 15 -23.39 -19.11 -15.67
C HIS A 15 -23.39 -18.80 -14.17
N LEU A 16 -23.26 -19.83 -13.32
CA LEU A 16 -23.16 -19.66 -11.86
C LEU A 16 -21.92 -18.87 -11.45
N LEU A 17 -20.79 -19.08 -12.13
CA LEU A 17 -19.57 -18.34 -11.87
C LEU A 17 -19.63 -16.90 -12.41
N SER A 18 -20.30 -16.68 -13.55
CA SER A 18 -20.45 -15.35 -14.17
C SER A 18 -21.41 -14.43 -13.40
N ASN A 19 -22.33 -14.99 -12.62
CA ASN A 19 -23.30 -14.24 -11.81
C ASN A 19 -22.81 -13.91 -10.40
N ILE A 20 -21.59 -14.34 -10.03
CA ILE A 20 -20.93 -13.79 -8.84
C ILE A 20 -20.49 -12.39 -9.23
N ASN A 21 -21.28 -11.41 -8.84
CA ASN A 21 -20.97 -9.99 -9.01
C ASN A 21 -19.76 -9.67 -8.12
N ILE A 22 -18.54 -9.90 -8.64
CA ILE A 22 -17.26 -9.71 -7.92
C ILE A 22 -16.93 -8.21 -7.78
N GLU A 23 -17.57 -7.34 -8.57
CA GLU A 23 -17.40 -5.90 -8.51
C GLU A 23 -17.51 -5.34 -7.07
N PRO A 24 -18.62 -5.51 -6.31
CA PRO A 24 -18.75 -4.92 -4.98
C PRO A 24 -17.68 -5.32 -3.96
N ILE A 25 -17.23 -6.58 -3.95
CA ILE A 25 -16.22 -7.06 -2.98
C ILE A 25 -14.82 -6.60 -3.35
N SER A 26 -14.49 -6.61 -4.65
CA SER A 26 -13.17 -6.16 -5.11
C SER A 26 -12.92 -4.69 -4.77
N TYR A 27 -13.91 -3.80 -4.97
CA TYR A 27 -13.81 -2.39 -4.59
C TYR A 27 -13.60 -2.20 -3.09
N ILE A 28 -14.32 -2.95 -2.25
CA ILE A 28 -14.17 -2.89 -0.79
C ILE A 28 -12.77 -3.32 -0.36
N LEU A 29 -12.25 -4.41 -0.93
CA LEU A 29 -10.89 -4.88 -0.65
C LEU A 29 -9.83 -3.86 -1.08
N VAL A 30 -10.01 -3.22 -2.23
CA VAL A 30 -9.09 -2.17 -2.71
C VAL A 30 -9.11 -0.97 -1.76
N ILE A 31 -10.28 -0.50 -1.32
CA ILE A 31 -10.41 0.61 -0.36
C ILE A 31 -9.72 0.27 0.97
N ILE A 32 -9.95 -0.93 1.51
CA ILE A 32 -9.30 -1.38 2.74
C ILE A 32 -7.78 -1.45 2.54
N GLY A 33 -7.32 -1.97 1.41
CA GLY A 33 -5.90 -2.02 1.07
C GLY A 33 -5.25 -0.64 1.06
N PHE A 34 -5.88 0.34 0.40
CA PHE A 34 -5.39 1.73 0.40
C PHE A 34 -5.42 2.36 1.79
N ALA A 35 -6.47 2.12 2.58
CA ALA A 35 -6.56 2.63 3.95
C ALA A 35 -5.43 2.07 4.82
N LEU A 36 -5.14 0.77 4.72
CA LEU A 36 -4.03 0.14 5.45
C LEU A 36 -2.67 0.68 4.99
N LEU A 37 -2.45 0.84 3.68
CA LEU A 37 -1.23 1.46 3.17
C LEU A 37 -1.03 2.88 3.72
N LEU A 38 -2.10 3.68 3.75
CA LEU A 38 -2.06 5.04 4.29
C LEU A 38 -1.72 5.03 5.79
N ILE A 39 -2.35 4.15 6.57
CA ILE A 39 -2.05 3.99 8.01
C ILE A 39 -0.59 3.58 8.22
N ILE A 40 -0.07 2.65 7.42
CA ILE A 40 1.33 2.21 7.51
C ILE A 40 2.28 3.36 7.18
N ILE A 41 1.99 4.15 6.14
CA ILE A 41 2.80 5.31 5.76
C ILE A 41 2.83 6.32 6.90
N ILE A 42 1.67 6.73 7.42
CA ILE A 42 1.57 7.68 8.54
C ILE A 42 2.28 7.14 9.77
N GLY A 43 2.02 5.88 10.14
CA GLY A 43 2.63 5.24 11.31
C GLY A 43 4.16 5.18 11.20
N SER A 44 4.68 4.87 10.01
CA SER A 44 6.12 4.83 9.73
C SER A 44 6.75 6.22 9.83
N VAL A 45 6.08 7.26 9.33
CA VAL A 45 6.54 8.65 9.47
C VAL A 45 6.57 9.06 10.93
N ILE A 46 5.48 8.85 11.69
CA ILE A 46 5.41 9.20 13.11
C ILE A 46 6.48 8.43 13.91
N TYR A 47 6.63 7.12 13.67
CA TYR A 47 7.64 6.31 14.33
C TYR A 47 9.06 6.77 13.98
N GLY A 48 9.33 7.06 12.71
CA GLY A 48 10.60 7.59 12.24
C GLY A 48 10.95 8.93 12.91
N LEU A 49 10.00 9.85 12.95
CA LEU A 49 10.16 11.18 13.59
C LEU A 49 10.40 11.06 15.09
N THR A 50 9.63 10.22 15.80
CA THR A 50 9.80 10.04 17.25
C THR A 50 11.14 9.38 17.58
N LYS A 51 11.57 8.40 16.79
CA LYS A 51 12.89 7.76 16.94
C LYS A 51 14.02 8.74 16.66
N ALA A 52 13.89 9.55 15.60
CA ALA A 52 14.86 10.59 15.28
C ALA A 52 14.93 11.65 16.39
N ALA A 53 13.80 12.17 16.85
CA ALA A 53 13.73 13.17 17.92
C ALA A 53 14.39 12.68 19.22
N ARG A 54 14.29 11.39 19.54
CA ARG A 54 14.99 10.80 20.69
C ARG A 54 16.49 10.64 20.47
N ALA A 55 16.93 10.41 19.24
CA ALA A 55 18.34 10.22 18.91
C ALA A 55 19.11 11.54 18.76
N VAL A 56 18.46 12.60 18.28
CA VAL A 56 19.08 13.92 18.04
C VAL A 56 19.88 14.47 19.23
N PRO A 57 19.39 14.45 20.49
CA PRO A 57 20.14 14.96 21.64
C PRO A 57 21.43 14.19 21.95
N SER A 58 21.54 12.95 21.48
CA SER A 58 22.70 12.08 21.72
C SER A 58 23.71 12.07 20.58
N MET A 59 23.43 12.75 19.46
CA MET A 59 24.32 12.78 18.30
C MET A 59 25.49 13.73 18.51
N SER A 60 26.67 13.34 18.00
CA SER A 60 27.78 14.26 17.83
C SER A 60 27.48 15.29 16.72
N THR A 61 28.19 16.41 16.70
CA THR A 61 27.99 17.47 15.69
C THR A 61 28.10 16.95 14.25
N LYS A 62 29.05 16.05 13.97
CA LYS A 62 29.24 15.47 12.63
C LYS A 62 28.05 14.61 12.21
N GLU A 63 27.56 13.78 13.11
CA GLU A 63 26.40 12.90 12.86
C GLU A 63 25.13 13.73 12.67
N PHE A 64 24.93 14.77 13.48
CA PHE A 64 23.80 15.68 13.34
C PHE A 64 23.80 16.42 11.99
N ILE A 65 24.96 16.89 11.53
CA ILE A 65 25.10 17.53 10.21
C ILE A 65 24.78 16.54 9.09
N LEU A 66 25.28 15.30 9.16
CA LEU A 66 24.96 14.27 8.17
C LEU A 66 23.48 13.90 8.18
N PHE A 67 22.86 13.84 9.35
CA PHE A 67 21.42 13.61 9.50
C PHE A 67 20.60 14.73 8.85
N LEU A 68 20.94 16.00 9.12
CA LEU A 68 20.30 17.15 8.49
C LEU A 68 20.47 17.15 6.97
N LEU A 69 21.66 16.82 6.47
CA LEU A 69 21.92 16.71 5.03
C LEU A 69 21.05 15.61 4.40
N GLY A 70 20.91 14.47 5.07
CA GLY A 70 20.03 13.38 4.63
C GLY A 70 18.57 13.81 4.54
N ILE A 71 18.06 14.52 5.55
CA ILE A 71 16.69 15.08 5.52
C ILE A 71 16.53 16.07 4.36
N ALA A 72 17.50 16.97 4.16
CA ALA A 72 17.43 17.96 3.10
C ALA A 72 17.34 17.32 1.71
N ILE A 73 18.20 16.33 1.45
CA ILE A 73 18.18 15.57 0.18
C ILE A 73 16.84 14.84 0.01
N PHE A 74 16.35 14.19 1.06
CA PHE A 74 15.06 13.49 1.03
C PHE A 74 13.90 14.44 0.71
N LEU A 75 13.85 15.62 1.32
CA LEU A 75 12.82 16.64 1.07
C LEU A 75 12.89 17.20 -0.35
N VAL A 76 14.10 17.41 -0.90
CA VAL A 76 14.28 17.84 -2.30
C VAL A 76 13.73 16.78 -3.26
N ILE A 77 14.07 15.51 -3.04
CA ILE A 77 13.56 14.40 -3.88
C ILE A 77 12.04 14.32 -3.78
N LEU A 78 11.47 14.41 -2.58
CA LEU A 78 10.02 14.44 -2.37
C LEU A 78 9.36 15.61 -3.12
N GLY A 79 9.92 16.81 -3.04
CA GLY A 79 9.40 17.99 -3.73
C GLY A 79 9.49 17.91 -5.26
N ILE A 80 10.40 17.11 -5.80
CA ILE A 80 10.50 16.85 -7.25
C ILE A 80 9.52 15.75 -7.68
N LEU A 81 9.35 14.71 -6.87
CA LEU A 81 8.51 13.54 -7.18
C LEU A 81 7.01 13.79 -6.95
N LEU A 82 6.65 14.77 -6.11
CA LEU A 82 5.28 15.21 -5.89
C LEU A 82 5.01 16.43 -6.78
N PRO A 83 4.52 16.25 -8.03
CA PRO A 83 4.09 17.35 -8.88
C PRO A 83 2.86 18.09 -8.32
#